data_AF-A0A8B7D0E7-F1
#
_entry.id   AF-A0A8B7D0E7-F1
#
_cell.length_a   1.000
_cell.length_b   1.000
_cell.length_c   1.000
_cell.angle_alpha   90.00
_cell.angle_beta   90.00
_cell.angle_gamma   90.00
#
_symmetry.space_group_name_H-M   'P 1'
#
loop_
_entity.id
_entity.type
_entity.pdbx_description
1 polymer ?
#
loop_
_entity_poly.entity_id
_entity_poly.type
_entity_poly.pdbx_seq_one_letter_code
_entity_poly.pdbx_strand_id
1 'polypeptide(L)'
;MQSNSSCASVGVNSIGIIRAPRGDGKEAIVLVTPYNPWKIELSEALSLGLAFSIFSLLGQVSWLAKDIVWLAADSQFGEYTSVSAWLKDYHSPVFFSESGKMNVDMCYEYNSHQDWDRITVNWANANAFKRAGTMAAALVLKVLEKKERQERDSLTIYAEASNGQMPNLDLINIVHYLAVHRQGLRVKIATIGSLLNSVWLRSIGEIVQRLCRFAKSLDPRWKYDITSADYVEGSATLASSMYYQAIGVPTGSHGAFRDYQVDAVTLELSPWFSLKNENSQSAFLLRGGRLIEGVIRSVNNLLEKFHQSFFLYFLTAPNKFVSVGVYMIAFALLIAPLPIVAVAPFSGKNKIRLSTDKGNQRPGNTCTDEIEITIGSWKWLHAAKVVFMIHLWAVIVLLLPYFISQIPYISPTTSMLVWVAVAISALLIVYLILGSPYSSDCEWALLKSIMIAAAFIGLGLMSIINFSTAQIGALIVVPMCLMVRPLKRHKEVALCTRVMLMACNLVLAVMGSPPAALLILKGLSEGFGRVGIGDFWVWAEFLWIWNSATYLYLFLVHLPCWALYVHILLHP
;
A
#
# COMPACT_ATOMS: atom_id res chain seq x y z
N MET A 1 -34.99 17.98 -25.49
CA MET A 1 -34.29 17.47 -24.30
C MET A 1 -33.97 16.00 -24.54
N GLN A 2 -32.79 15.71 -25.10
CA GLN A 2 -32.30 14.34 -25.22
C GLN A 2 -31.84 13.90 -23.84
N SER A 3 -32.53 12.93 -23.24
CA SER A 3 -32.06 12.24 -22.05
C SER A 3 -30.76 11.54 -22.42
N ASN A 4 -29.65 12.03 -21.85
CA ASN A 4 -28.34 11.42 -21.96
C ASN A 4 -28.42 10.09 -21.18
N SER A 5 -28.86 9.01 -21.82
CA SER A 5 -28.88 7.67 -21.23
C SER A 5 -27.43 7.20 -21.14
N SER A 6 -26.77 7.51 -20.03
CA SER A 6 -25.51 6.88 -19.67
C SER A 6 -25.77 5.39 -19.52
N CYS A 7 -25.41 4.63 -20.54
CA CYS A 7 -25.49 3.19 -20.59
C CYS A 7 -24.62 2.63 -19.45
N ALA A 8 -25.24 2.15 -18.38
CA ALA A 8 -24.54 1.59 -17.23
C ALA A 8 -24.34 0.10 -17.45
N SER A 9 -23.09 -0.36 -17.37
CA SER A 9 -22.75 -1.77 -17.39
C SER A 9 -23.15 -2.42 -16.05
N VAL A 10 -24.05 -3.40 -16.09
CA VAL A 10 -24.64 -4.03 -14.89
C VAL A 10 -24.03 -5.41 -14.65
N GLY A 11 -23.55 -5.65 -13.43
CA GLY A 11 -23.17 -6.99 -12.94
C GLY A 11 -24.18 -7.50 -11.90
N VAL A 12 -24.37 -8.82 -11.82
CA VAL A 12 -25.40 -9.43 -10.95
C VAL A 12 -24.77 -10.42 -9.97
N ASN A 13 -24.67 -10.01 -8.72
CA ASN A 13 -24.24 -10.89 -7.63
C ASN A 13 -25.39 -11.79 -7.14
N SER A 14 -25.10 -13.07 -6.89
CA SER A 14 -26.05 -14.02 -6.29
C SER A 14 -25.73 -14.24 -4.81
N ILE A 15 -26.76 -14.17 -3.96
CA ILE A 15 -26.59 -14.21 -2.49
C ILE A 15 -27.48 -15.29 -1.88
N GLY A 16 -26.88 -16.16 -1.06
CA GLY A 16 -27.57 -17.10 -0.17
C GLY A 16 -27.38 -16.71 1.29
N ILE A 17 -28.42 -16.85 2.12
CA ILE A 17 -28.34 -16.62 3.57
C ILE A 17 -28.89 -17.84 4.31
N ILE A 18 -28.09 -18.40 5.22
CA ILE A 18 -28.51 -19.42 6.19
C ILE A 18 -28.62 -18.75 7.56
N ARG A 19 -29.76 -18.94 8.22
CA ARG A 19 -29.96 -18.50 9.60
C ARG A 19 -29.40 -19.53 10.57
N ALA A 20 -28.60 -19.07 11.54
CA ALA A 20 -28.03 -19.94 12.55
C ALA A 20 -29.11 -20.48 13.51
N PRO A 21 -29.18 -21.80 13.75
CA PRO A 21 -30.15 -22.38 14.68
C PRO A 21 -29.89 -22.02 16.14
N ARG A 22 -28.65 -21.69 16.52
CA ARG A 22 -28.28 -21.25 17.88
C ARG A 22 -27.98 -19.76 17.97
N GLY A 23 -28.08 -19.04 16.86
CA GLY A 23 -27.80 -17.61 16.79
C GLY A 23 -29.08 -16.79 16.92
N ASP A 24 -28.94 -15.55 17.37
CA ASP A 24 -30.02 -14.55 17.39
C ASP A 24 -30.12 -13.76 16.07
N GLY A 25 -29.34 -14.16 15.06
CA GLY A 25 -29.27 -13.49 13.75
C GLY A 25 -28.55 -12.15 13.76
N LYS A 26 -27.86 -11.77 14.85
CA LYS A 26 -27.14 -10.49 14.96
C LYS A 26 -25.72 -10.50 14.41
N GLU A 27 -25.15 -11.67 14.17
CA GLU A 27 -23.82 -11.82 13.60
C GLU A 27 -23.83 -12.79 12.41
N ALA A 28 -22.92 -12.55 11.47
CA ALA A 28 -22.80 -13.33 10.26
C ALA A 28 -21.33 -13.61 9.88
N ILE A 29 -21.08 -14.73 9.20
CA ILE A 29 -19.82 -15.05 8.53
C ILE A 29 -20.08 -15.05 7.03
N VAL A 30 -19.23 -14.38 6.27
CA VAL A 30 -19.39 -14.26 4.81
C VAL A 30 -18.44 -15.19 4.08
N LEU A 31 -18.98 -15.96 3.14
CA LEU A 31 -18.22 -16.72 2.15
C LEU A 31 -18.38 -16.02 0.80
N VAL A 32 -17.27 -15.79 0.11
CA VAL A 32 -17.28 -15.15 -1.20
C VAL A 32 -16.61 -16.04 -2.22
N THR A 33 -17.25 -16.20 -3.37
CA THR A 33 -16.68 -16.87 -4.55
C THR A 33 -16.84 -15.98 -5.77
N PRO A 34 -15.77 -15.29 -6.20
CA PRO A 34 -15.79 -14.57 -7.46
C PRO A 34 -15.81 -15.53 -8.65
N TYR A 35 -16.57 -15.21 -9.69
CA TYR A 35 -16.63 -15.97 -10.94
C TYR A 35 -17.03 -15.06 -12.11
N ASN A 36 -16.59 -15.39 -13.32
CA ASN A 36 -16.98 -14.67 -14.52
C ASN A 36 -18.11 -15.41 -15.24
N PRO A 37 -19.36 -14.88 -15.27
CA PRO A 37 -20.49 -15.61 -15.84
C PRO A 37 -20.40 -15.77 -17.37
N TRP A 38 -19.66 -14.93 -18.09
CA TRP A 38 -19.47 -15.04 -19.53
C TRP A 38 -18.38 -16.04 -19.94
N LYS A 39 -17.41 -16.27 -19.06
CA LYS A 39 -16.26 -17.14 -19.34
C LYS A 39 -15.88 -17.92 -18.08
N ILE A 40 -16.72 -18.87 -17.72
CA ILE A 40 -16.48 -19.73 -16.56
C ILE A 40 -15.33 -20.70 -16.86
N GLU A 41 -14.21 -20.52 -16.18
CA GLU A 41 -13.11 -21.48 -16.22
C GLU A 41 -13.35 -22.65 -15.25
N LEU A 42 -12.72 -23.81 -15.49
CA LEU A 42 -12.89 -24.99 -14.62
C LEU A 42 -12.55 -24.65 -13.15
N SER A 43 -11.50 -23.88 -12.92
CA SER A 43 -11.11 -23.32 -11.62
C SER A 43 -12.24 -22.58 -10.91
N GLU A 44 -12.94 -21.70 -11.62
CA GLU A 44 -14.05 -20.91 -11.09
C GLU A 44 -15.26 -21.80 -10.80
N ALA A 45 -15.58 -22.72 -11.72
CA ALA A 45 -16.65 -23.70 -11.51
C ALA A 45 -16.41 -24.56 -10.27
N LEU A 46 -15.17 -25.00 -10.03
CA LEU A 46 -14.80 -25.76 -8.84
C LEU A 46 -14.83 -24.90 -7.57
N SER A 47 -14.47 -23.61 -7.67
CA SER A 47 -14.58 -22.67 -6.56
C SER A 47 -16.04 -22.51 -6.12
N LEU A 48 -16.94 -22.29 -7.09
CA LEU A 48 -18.39 -22.22 -6.87
C LEU A 48 -18.93 -23.53 -6.32
N GLY A 49 -18.57 -24.67 -6.91
CA GLY A 49 -19.00 -26.00 -6.47
C GLY A 49 -18.56 -26.33 -5.05
N LEU A 50 -17.32 -25.98 -4.68
CA LEU A 50 -16.80 -26.13 -3.33
C LEU A 50 -17.59 -25.27 -2.33
N ALA A 51 -17.78 -23.99 -2.64
CA ALA A 51 -18.51 -23.09 -1.75
C ALA A 51 -19.99 -23.48 -1.62
N PHE A 52 -20.64 -23.88 -2.71
CA PHE A 52 -22.01 -24.40 -2.67
C PHE A 52 -22.12 -25.64 -1.79
N SER A 53 -21.19 -26.59 -1.94
CA SER A 53 -21.16 -27.82 -1.14
C SER A 53 -21.01 -27.53 0.35
N ILE A 54 -20.13 -26.59 0.70
CA ILE A 54 -19.95 -26.12 2.07
C ILE A 54 -21.20 -25.40 2.56
N PHE A 55 -21.79 -24.50 1.77
CA PHE A 55 -23.00 -23.77 2.12
C PHE A 55 -24.17 -24.73 2.37
N SER A 56 -24.34 -25.75 1.51
CA SER A 56 -25.34 -26.81 1.69
C SER A 56 -25.13 -27.60 2.98
N LEU A 57 -23.88 -27.99 3.27
CA LEU A 57 -23.51 -28.64 4.53
C LEU A 57 -23.86 -27.76 5.74
N LEU A 58 -23.51 -26.47 5.68
CA LEU A 58 -23.78 -25.50 6.74
C LEU A 58 -25.29 -25.27 6.94
N GLY A 59 -26.12 -25.48 5.91
CA GLY A 59 -27.57 -25.42 6.04
C GLY A 59 -28.17 -26.55 6.89
N GLN A 60 -27.44 -27.65 7.08
CA GLN A 60 -27.91 -28.85 7.78
C GLN A 60 -27.38 -28.97 9.21
N VAL A 61 -26.38 -28.17 9.59
CA VAL A 61 -25.73 -28.30 10.90
C VAL A 61 -26.48 -27.57 12.00
N SER A 62 -26.50 -28.17 13.20
CA SER A 62 -27.16 -27.62 14.39
C SER A 62 -26.26 -26.79 15.31
N TRP A 63 -24.96 -26.72 15.03
CA TRP A 63 -23.96 -26.04 15.88
C TRP A 63 -23.68 -24.58 15.49
N LEU A 64 -24.25 -24.11 14.37
CA LEU A 64 -24.07 -22.72 13.94
C LEU A 64 -24.72 -21.75 14.93
N ALA A 65 -23.93 -20.77 15.35
CA ALA A 65 -24.29 -19.67 16.24
C ALA A 65 -24.29 -18.31 15.51
N LYS A 66 -23.69 -18.24 14.31
CA LYS A 66 -23.68 -17.06 13.43
C LYS A 66 -24.27 -17.39 12.08
N ASP A 67 -25.03 -16.46 11.51
CA ASP A 67 -25.60 -16.62 10.18
C ASP A 67 -24.51 -16.80 9.13
N ILE A 68 -24.77 -17.56 8.07
CA ILE A 68 -23.83 -17.70 6.96
C ILE A 68 -24.39 -16.97 5.75
N VAL A 69 -23.60 -16.05 5.21
CA VAL A 69 -23.89 -15.40 3.93
C VAL A 69 -22.94 -15.98 2.90
N TRP A 70 -23.45 -16.48 1.79
CA TRP A 70 -22.64 -16.85 0.64
C TRP A 70 -22.92 -15.89 -0.52
N LEU A 71 -21.87 -15.25 -1.01
CA LEU A 71 -21.87 -14.32 -2.13
C LEU A 71 -21.13 -14.98 -3.31
N ALA A 72 -21.88 -15.38 -4.34
CA ALA A 72 -21.31 -15.66 -5.65
C ALA A 72 -21.20 -14.33 -6.40
N ALA A 73 -19.98 -13.78 -6.42
CA ALA A 73 -19.71 -12.43 -6.89
C ALA A 73 -19.37 -12.43 -8.38
N ASP A 74 -20.12 -11.65 -9.16
CA ASP A 74 -19.92 -11.49 -10.60
C ASP A 74 -18.66 -10.65 -10.86
N SER A 75 -17.58 -11.29 -11.29
CA SER A 75 -16.28 -10.66 -11.44
C SER A 75 -16.00 -10.08 -12.83
N GLN A 76 -17.00 -9.95 -13.72
CA GLN A 76 -16.79 -9.39 -15.07
C GLN A 76 -16.12 -8.02 -15.06
N PHE A 77 -16.56 -7.14 -14.15
CA PHE A 77 -16.01 -5.78 -14.00
C PHE A 77 -14.94 -5.68 -12.90
N GLY A 78 -14.38 -6.83 -12.50
CA GLY A 78 -13.41 -6.96 -11.42
C GLY A 78 -13.96 -7.67 -10.19
N GLU A 79 -13.10 -8.42 -9.51
CA GLU A 79 -13.49 -9.16 -8.31
C GLU A 79 -13.66 -8.25 -7.09
N TYR A 80 -12.84 -7.21 -6.96
CA TYR A 80 -12.95 -6.25 -5.87
C TYR A 80 -14.22 -5.41 -5.99
N THR A 81 -14.48 -4.92 -7.20
CA THR A 81 -15.60 -4.02 -7.51
C THR A 81 -16.94 -4.71 -7.21
N SER A 82 -17.09 -5.98 -7.59
CA SER A 82 -18.31 -6.75 -7.35
C SER A 82 -18.62 -6.96 -5.87
N VAL A 83 -17.60 -7.27 -5.06
CA VAL A 83 -17.74 -7.40 -3.61
C VAL A 83 -17.97 -6.03 -2.95
N SER A 84 -17.24 -4.99 -3.39
CA SER A 84 -17.40 -3.64 -2.85
C SER A 84 -18.80 -3.06 -3.12
N ALA A 85 -19.40 -3.35 -4.28
CA ALA A 85 -20.74 -2.92 -4.62
C ALA A 85 -21.77 -3.60 -3.70
N TRP A 86 -21.65 -4.91 -3.50
CA TRP A 86 -22.52 -5.63 -2.56
C TRP A 86 -22.38 -5.13 -1.13
N LEU A 87 -21.15 -4.87 -0.65
CA LEU A 87 -20.91 -4.35 0.69
C LEU A 87 -21.52 -2.97 0.88
N LYS A 88 -21.44 -2.10 -0.14
CA LYS A 88 -22.07 -0.79 -0.13
C LYS A 88 -23.58 -0.90 0.09
N ASP A 89 -24.25 -1.79 -0.66
CA ASP A 89 -25.68 -2.03 -0.51
C ASP A 89 -26.03 -2.69 0.83
N TYR A 90 -25.15 -3.56 1.34
CA TYR A 90 -25.32 -4.23 2.63
C TYR A 90 -25.29 -3.27 3.82
N HIS A 91 -24.41 -2.27 3.77
CA HIS A 91 -24.26 -1.28 4.83
C HIS A 91 -25.14 -0.04 4.64
N SER A 92 -25.54 0.28 3.42
CA SER A 92 -26.39 1.43 3.08
C SER A 92 -27.50 1.04 2.11
N PRO A 93 -28.48 0.22 2.56
CA PRO A 93 -29.55 -0.26 1.68
C PRO A 93 -30.46 0.90 1.27
N VAL A 94 -30.69 1.02 -0.04
CA VAL A 94 -31.67 1.96 -0.59
C VAL A 94 -33.01 1.23 -0.69
N PHE A 95 -33.98 1.63 0.14
CA PHE A 95 -35.35 1.13 0.07
C PHE A 95 -36.14 2.01 -0.89
N PHE A 96 -36.47 1.48 -2.07
CA PHE A 96 -37.34 2.18 -3.01
C PHE A 96 -38.79 2.07 -2.54
N SER A 97 -39.46 3.21 -2.34
CA SER A 97 -40.91 3.23 -2.25
C SER A 97 -41.51 2.92 -3.62
N GLU A 98 -42.68 2.27 -3.65
CA GLU A 98 -43.33 1.68 -4.84
C GLU A 98 -43.55 2.63 -6.05
N SER A 99 -43.28 3.95 -5.93
CA SER A 99 -43.46 4.94 -7.00
C SER A 99 -42.20 5.26 -7.81
N GLY A 100 -41.02 4.78 -7.41
CA GLY A 100 -39.75 5.07 -8.08
C GLY A 100 -39.26 3.95 -9.00
N LYS A 101 -40.03 3.58 -10.03
CA LYS A 101 -39.54 2.66 -11.07
C LYS A 101 -38.44 3.35 -11.87
N MET A 102 -37.18 3.16 -11.48
CA MET A 102 -36.04 3.50 -12.31
C MET A 102 -36.06 2.54 -13.50
N ASN A 103 -36.56 2.99 -14.66
CA ASN A 103 -36.25 2.37 -15.94
C ASN A 103 -34.75 2.56 -16.17
N VAL A 104 -33.94 1.68 -15.59
CA VAL A 104 -32.58 1.47 -16.06
C VAL A 104 -32.74 0.64 -17.31
N ASP A 105 -32.83 1.30 -18.47
CA ASP A 105 -32.76 0.61 -19.75
C ASP A 105 -31.43 -0.17 -19.79
N MET A 106 -31.51 -1.48 -19.64
CA MET A 106 -30.36 -2.38 -19.74
C MET A 106 -29.86 -2.38 -21.18
N CYS A 107 -28.66 -1.88 -21.40
CA CYS A 107 -27.99 -2.06 -22.68
C CYS A 107 -27.48 -3.50 -22.77
N TYR A 108 -28.16 -4.35 -23.54
CA TYR A 108 -27.59 -5.62 -23.97
C TYR A 108 -26.75 -5.39 -25.22
N GLU A 109 -25.47 -5.77 -25.18
CA GLU A 109 -24.65 -5.87 -26.38
C GLU A 109 -25.07 -7.13 -27.14
N TYR A 110 -25.74 -6.93 -28.27
CA TYR A 110 -26.33 -7.99 -29.08
C TYR A 110 -25.23 -8.68 -29.90
N ASN A 111 -25.06 -9.99 -29.72
CA ASN A 111 -24.50 -10.86 -30.74
C ASN A 111 -25.28 -12.19 -30.76
N SER A 112 -26.27 -12.21 -31.65
CA SER A 112 -26.84 -13.33 -32.40
C SER A 112 -26.98 -14.73 -31.75
N HIS A 113 -28.25 -15.14 -31.65
CA HIS A 113 -28.76 -16.52 -31.77
C HIS A 113 -28.20 -17.60 -30.83
N GLN A 114 -28.78 -17.65 -29.63
CA GLN A 114 -29.40 -18.89 -29.13
C GLN A 114 -30.45 -18.53 -28.08
N ASP A 115 -31.64 -19.11 -28.23
CA ASP A 115 -32.78 -19.01 -27.31
C ASP A 115 -32.33 -19.16 -25.86
N TRP A 116 -32.33 -18.05 -25.13
CA TRP A 116 -32.54 -18.07 -23.70
C TRP A 116 -33.91 -17.45 -23.48
N ASP A 117 -34.83 -18.28 -23.00
CA ASP A 117 -36.11 -17.85 -22.47
C ASP A 117 -35.92 -16.55 -21.69
N ARG A 118 -36.77 -15.57 -22.01
CA ARG A 118 -36.85 -14.28 -21.32
C ARG A 118 -36.91 -14.55 -19.82
N ILE A 119 -35.77 -14.48 -19.13
CA ILE A 119 -35.76 -14.26 -17.69
C ILE A 119 -36.10 -12.79 -17.49
N THR A 120 -37.35 -12.42 -17.78
CA THR A 120 -38.03 -11.31 -17.14
C THR A 120 -38.10 -11.69 -15.67
N VAL A 121 -37.01 -11.44 -14.92
CA VAL A 121 -37.08 -11.43 -13.47
C VAL A 121 -38.09 -10.33 -13.14
N ASN A 122 -39.27 -10.72 -12.68
CA ASN A 122 -40.27 -9.80 -12.16
C ASN A 122 -39.65 -9.10 -10.93
N TRP A 123 -38.93 -7.99 -11.15
CA TRP A 123 -38.41 -7.12 -10.10
C TRP A 123 -39.52 -6.50 -9.24
N ALA A 124 -40.79 -6.71 -9.60
CA ALA A 124 -41.97 -6.33 -8.82
C ALA A 124 -41.97 -6.90 -7.39
N ASN A 125 -41.24 -7.99 -7.11
CA ASN A 125 -41.11 -8.57 -5.76
C ASN A 125 -39.71 -8.41 -5.13
N ALA A 126 -38.78 -7.67 -5.75
CA ALA A 126 -37.40 -7.52 -5.30
C ALA A 126 -37.20 -6.38 -4.26
N ASN A 127 -38.27 -5.97 -3.57
CA ASN A 127 -38.30 -4.73 -2.77
C ASN A 127 -37.69 -4.83 -1.36
N ALA A 128 -37.01 -5.92 -1.01
CA ALA A 128 -36.30 -6.01 0.27
C ALA A 128 -34.92 -6.65 0.09
N PHE A 129 -33.88 -5.82 0.11
CA PHE A 129 -32.50 -6.28 0.24
C PHE A 129 -32.41 -7.22 1.45
N LYS A 130 -32.11 -8.50 1.22
CA LYS A 130 -32.00 -9.49 2.29
C LYS A 130 -30.66 -9.32 3.00
N ARG A 131 -30.71 -9.08 4.30
CA ARG A 131 -29.54 -8.84 5.15
C ARG A 131 -29.43 -9.87 6.27
N ALA A 132 -28.19 -10.17 6.66
CA ALA A 132 -27.86 -10.91 7.88
C ALA A 132 -27.39 -9.95 8.99
N GLY A 133 -26.98 -10.49 10.12
CA GLY A 133 -26.38 -9.71 11.20
C GLY A 133 -25.03 -9.06 10.83
N THR A 134 -24.42 -8.34 11.77
CA THR A 134 -23.10 -7.75 11.57
C THR A 134 -22.05 -8.80 11.17
N MET A 135 -21.23 -8.49 10.18
CA MET A 135 -20.24 -9.44 9.69
C MET A 135 -19.08 -9.56 10.69
N ALA A 136 -18.85 -10.77 11.19
CA ALA A 136 -17.76 -11.10 12.10
C ALA A 136 -16.46 -11.33 11.34
N ALA A 137 -16.51 -12.09 10.25
CA ALA A 137 -15.39 -12.32 9.34
C ALA A 137 -15.87 -12.69 7.93
N ALA A 138 -14.97 -12.59 6.95
CA ALA A 138 -15.22 -13.03 5.59
C ALA A 138 -14.08 -13.90 5.03
N LEU A 139 -14.44 -14.93 4.26
CA LEU A 139 -13.49 -15.81 3.58
C LEU A 139 -13.79 -15.77 2.09
N VAL A 140 -12.82 -15.34 1.28
CA VAL A 140 -12.90 -15.44 -0.17
C VAL A 140 -12.25 -16.74 -0.60
N LEU A 141 -12.97 -17.57 -1.35
CA LEU A 141 -12.53 -18.90 -1.74
C LEU A 141 -12.24 -18.95 -3.24
N LYS A 142 -11.06 -19.46 -3.58
CA LYS A 142 -10.65 -19.70 -4.96
C LYS A 142 -9.94 -21.03 -5.09
N VAL A 143 -10.16 -21.69 -6.21
CA VAL A 143 -9.44 -22.88 -6.67
C VAL A 143 -8.72 -22.50 -7.95
N LEU A 144 -7.41 -22.70 -8.01
CA LEU A 144 -6.61 -22.34 -9.18
C LEU A 144 -5.62 -23.44 -9.53
N GLU A 145 -5.60 -23.86 -10.81
CA GLU A 145 -4.53 -24.71 -11.32
C GLU A 145 -3.33 -23.83 -11.69
N LYS A 146 -2.20 -24.04 -11.00
CA LYS A 146 -0.95 -23.36 -11.34
C LYS A 146 -0.25 -24.11 -12.46
N LYS A 147 0.28 -23.38 -13.44
CA LYS A 147 1.01 -23.95 -14.60
C LYS A 147 2.32 -24.62 -14.18
N GLU A 148 2.90 -24.21 -13.06
CA GLU A 148 4.10 -24.82 -12.50
C GLU A 148 3.74 -26.09 -11.71
N ARG A 149 4.42 -27.20 -12.02
CA ARG A 149 4.28 -28.45 -11.27
C ARG A 149 4.71 -28.21 -9.83
N GLN A 150 3.75 -28.34 -8.92
CA GLN A 150 4.02 -28.33 -7.50
C GLN A 150 4.28 -29.76 -7.00
N GLU A 151 5.04 -29.89 -5.93
CA GLU A 151 5.27 -31.18 -5.28
C GLU A 151 4.12 -31.60 -4.35
N ARG A 152 3.34 -30.62 -3.86
CA ARG A 152 2.28 -30.79 -2.88
C ARG A 152 1.16 -29.79 -3.09
N ASP A 153 -0.05 -30.18 -2.69
CA ASP A 153 -1.21 -29.28 -2.62
C ASP A 153 -0.86 -28.07 -1.75
N SER A 154 -1.18 -26.88 -2.25
CA SER A 154 -0.84 -25.64 -1.56
C SER A 154 -2.03 -24.70 -1.38
N LEU A 155 -1.96 -23.95 -0.30
CA LEU A 155 -2.89 -22.86 0.03
C LEU A 155 -2.11 -21.55 -0.04
N THR A 156 -2.49 -20.66 -0.93
CA THR A 156 -1.96 -19.29 -0.96
C THR A 156 -2.89 -18.38 -0.20
N ILE A 157 -2.35 -17.63 0.76
CA ILE A 157 -3.12 -16.68 1.58
C ILE A 157 -2.80 -15.27 1.09
N TYR A 158 -3.85 -14.52 0.76
CA TYR A 158 -3.78 -13.10 0.44
C TYR A 158 -4.52 -12.31 1.52
N ALA A 159 -3.83 -11.33 2.11
CA ALA A 159 -4.32 -10.62 3.30
C ALA A 159 -4.17 -9.09 3.18
N GLU A 160 -3.35 -8.61 2.27
CA GLU A 160 -3.10 -7.19 2.08
C GLU A 160 -4.34 -6.48 1.51
N ALA A 161 -4.91 -5.57 2.30
CA ALA A 161 -6.08 -4.78 1.93
C ALA A 161 -5.70 -3.34 1.53
N SER A 162 -6.71 -2.48 1.38
CA SER A 162 -6.55 -1.08 0.98
C SER A 162 -5.61 -0.33 1.95
N ASN A 163 -4.71 0.48 1.38
CA ASN A 163 -3.75 1.30 2.14
C ASN A 163 -2.88 0.56 3.17
N GLY A 164 -2.57 -0.72 2.90
CA GLY A 164 -1.67 -1.52 3.72
C GLY A 164 -2.28 -2.03 5.02
N GLN A 165 -3.60 -1.95 5.15
CA GLN A 165 -4.31 -2.56 6.25
C GLN A 165 -4.29 -4.09 6.16
N MET A 166 -4.22 -4.76 7.30
CA MET A 166 -4.22 -6.22 7.41
C MET A 166 -5.42 -6.72 8.20
N PRO A 167 -5.93 -7.93 7.92
CA PRO A 167 -6.81 -8.63 8.82
C PRO A 167 -6.11 -8.96 10.13
N ASN A 168 -6.95 -9.18 11.14
CA ASN A 168 -6.45 -9.66 12.41
C ASN A 168 -5.59 -10.91 12.19
N LEU A 169 -4.38 -10.89 12.76
CA LEU A 169 -3.40 -11.96 12.63
C LEU A 169 -3.94 -13.32 13.08
N ASP A 170 -4.86 -13.35 14.05
CA ASP A 170 -5.46 -14.60 14.54
C ASP A 170 -6.23 -15.34 13.45
N LEU A 171 -6.91 -14.62 12.56
CA LEU A 171 -7.61 -15.23 11.43
C LEU A 171 -6.62 -15.93 10.50
N ILE A 172 -5.50 -15.28 10.18
CA ILE A 172 -4.43 -15.87 9.37
C ILE A 172 -3.82 -17.08 10.07
N ASN A 173 -3.55 -16.97 11.38
CA ASN A 173 -2.96 -18.04 12.17
C ASN A 173 -3.88 -19.28 12.23
N ILE A 174 -5.19 -19.10 12.39
CA ILE A 174 -6.17 -20.20 12.36
C ILE A 174 -6.14 -20.91 11.01
N VAL A 175 -6.19 -20.14 9.91
CA VAL A 175 -6.13 -20.69 8.56
C VAL A 175 -4.84 -21.46 8.35
N HIS A 176 -3.69 -20.85 8.67
CA HIS A 176 -2.38 -21.47 8.53
C HIS A 176 -2.27 -22.75 9.37
N TYR A 177 -2.67 -22.70 10.64
CA TYR A 177 -2.57 -23.83 11.55
C TYR A 177 -3.40 -25.02 11.07
N LEU A 178 -4.66 -24.79 10.68
CA LEU A 178 -5.55 -25.83 10.16
C LEU A 178 -5.07 -26.37 8.81
N ALA A 179 -4.57 -25.51 7.92
CA ALA A 179 -4.06 -25.94 6.62
C ALA A 179 -2.86 -26.89 6.77
N VAL A 180 -1.88 -26.53 7.60
CA VAL A 180 -0.67 -27.32 7.80
C VAL A 180 -0.93 -28.57 8.64
N HIS A 181 -1.52 -28.41 9.83
CA HIS A 181 -1.57 -29.50 10.84
C HIS A 181 -2.77 -30.42 10.68
N ARG A 182 -3.89 -29.96 10.11
CA ARG A 182 -5.09 -30.79 9.91
C ARG A 182 -5.20 -31.34 8.49
N GLN A 183 -4.87 -30.55 7.47
CA GLN A 183 -5.06 -30.94 6.07
C GLN A 183 -3.75 -31.29 5.34
N GLY A 184 -2.59 -31.02 5.92
CA GLY A 184 -1.29 -31.31 5.31
C GLY A 184 -0.97 -30.46 4.08
N LEU A 185 -1.61 -29.28 3.95
CA LEU A 185 -1.39 -28.35 2.84
C LEU A 185 -0.12 -27.53 3.06
N ARG A 186 0.62 -27.26 1.98
CA ARG A 186 1.73 -26.30 2.03
C ARG A 186 1.17 -24.89 1.94
N VAL A 187 1.33 -24.08 2.99
CA VAL A 187 0.90 -22.69 2.95
C VAL A 187 1.96 -21.82 2.28
N LYS A 188 1.54 -20.93 1.39
CA LYS A 188 2.37 -19.96 0.68
C LYS A 188 1.82 -18.55 0.89
N ILE A 189 2.72 -17.58 0.90
CA ILE A 189 2.40 -16.15 0.84
C ILE A 189 3.02 -15.60 -0.46
N ALA A 190 2.50 -14.48 -0.96
CA ALA A 190 3.10 -13.78 -2.10
C ALA A 190 4.57 -13.40 -1.81
N THR A 191 5.47 -13.77 -2.73
CA THR A 191 6.90 -13.50 -2.65
C THR A 191 7.42 -12.86 -3.93
N ILE A 192 8.37 -11.93 -3.81
CA ILE A 192 9.03 -11.33 -4.97
C ILE A 192 10.06 -12.32 -5.54
N GLY A 193 9.78 -12.87 -6.72
CA GLY A 193 10.62 -13.88 -7.38
C GLY A 193 12.06 -13.43 -7.67
N SER A 194 12.27 -12.15 -7.98
CA SER A 194 13.62 -11.61 -8.25
C SER A 194 14.53 -11.65 -7.01
N LEU A 195 13.96 -11.47 -5.81
CA LEU A 195 14.72 -11.52 -4.55
C LEU A 195 15.09 -12.95 -4.15
N LEU A 196 14.22 -13.94 -4.42
CA LEU A 196 14.51 -15.36 -4.16
C LEU A 196 15.74 -15.86 -4.95
N ASN A 197 15.95 -15.31 -6.14
CA ASN A 197 17.06 -15.66 -7.02
C ASN A 197 18.28 -14.74 -6.88
N SER A 198 18.26 -13.78 -5.97
CA SER A 198 19.34 -12.80 -5.81
C SER A 198 20.60 -13.42 -5.19
N VAL A 199 21.71 -13.37 -5.94
CA VAL A 199 23.04 -13.82 -5.46
C VAL A 199 23.50 -12.99 -4.26
N TRP A 200 23.26 -11.68 -4.29
CA TRP A 200 23.64 -10.78 -3.20
C TRP A 200 22.94 -11.12 -1.89
N LEU A 201 21.62 -11.39 -1.96
CA LEU A 201 20.83 -11.76 -0.78
C LEU A 201 21.28 -13.12 -0.21
N ARG A 202 21.63 -14.07 -1.08
CA ARG A 202 22.22 -15.36 -0.68
C ARG A 202 23.55 -15.17 0.03
N SER A 203 24.44 -14.34 -0.49
CA SER A 203 25.72 -14.02 0.16
C SER A 203 25.53 -13.42 1.56
N ILE A 204 24.57 -12.50 1.73
CA ILE A 204 24.23 -11.96 3.05
C ILE A 204 23.67 -13.05 3.96
N GLY A 205 22.76 -13.87 3.45
CA GLY A 205 22.21 -15.00 4.19
C GLY A 205 23.29 -15.96 4.68
N GLU A 206 24.32 -16.23 3.88
CA GLU A 206 25.47 -17.02 4.30
C GLU A 206 26.30 -16.35 5.41
N ILE A 207 26.52 -15.04 5.33
CA ILE A 207 27.22 -14.27 6.37
C ILE A 207 26.42 -14.31 7.68
N VAL A 208 25.11 -14.05 7.62
CA VAL A 208 24.21 -14.13 8.77
C VAL A 208 24.22 -15.54 9.37
N GLN A 209 24.18 -16.58 8.54
CA GLN A 209 24.25 -17.97 9.02
C GLN A 209 25.59 -18.29 9.71
N ARG A 210 26.72 -17.74 9.23
CA ARG A 210 28.02 -17.85 9.93
C ARG A 210 27.99 -17.14 11.27
N LEU A 211 27.42 -15.93 11.33
CA LEU A 211 27.26 -15.18 12.58
C LEU A 211 26.35 -15.90 13.58
N CYS A 212 25.24 -16.49 13.14
CA CYS A 212 24.34 -17.27 14.00
C CYS A 212 25.05 -18.52 14.55
N ARG A 213 25.82 -19.23 13.73
CA ARG A 213 26.63 -20.36 14.18
C ARG A 213 27.69 -19.93 15.20
N PHE A 214 28.34 -18.79 14.97
CA PHE A 214 29.28 -18.21 15.93
C PHE A 214 28.57 -17.83 17.24
N ALA A 215 27.44 -17.14 17.19
CA ALA A 215 26.64 -16.78 18.37
C ALA A 215 26.19 -18.02 19.17
N LYS A 216 25.78 -19.10 18.47
CA LYS A 216 25.41 -20.37 19.09
C LYS A 216 26.60 -21.06 19.79
N SER A 217 27.82 -20.80 19.33
CA SER A 217 29.04 -21.28 20.00
C SER A 217 29.33 -20.55 21.31
N LEU A 218 28.83 -19.31 21.47
CA LEU A 218 29.00 -18.52 22.70
C LEU A 218 27.99 -18.92 23.78
N ASP A 219 26.72 -19.09 23.43
CA ASP A 219 25.70 -19.63 24.33
C ASP A 219 24.79 -20.62 23.57
N PRO A 220 24.86 -21.92 23.88
CA PRO A 220 24.01 -22.94 23.26
C PRO A 220 22.50 -22.72 23.49
N ARG A 221 22.11 -21.90 24.47
CA ARG A 221 20.70 -21.58 24.76
C ARG A 221 20.10 -20.61 23.76
N TRP A 222 20.93 -19.91 22.98
CA TRP A 222 20.46 -18.98 21.96
C TRP A 222 19.91 -19.75 20.75
N LYS A 223 18.59 -19.68 20.54
CA LYS A 223 17.88 -20.35 19.44
C LYS A 223 18.05 -19.65 18.08
N TYR A 224 19.28 -19.29 17.71
CA TYR A 224 19.58 -18.69 16.40
C TYR A 224 19.88 -19.79 15.38
N ASP A 225 18.83 -20.41 14.84
CA ASP A 225 18.94 -21.42 13.78
C ASP A 225 18.31 -20.90 12.49
N ILE A 226 18.93 -19.86 11.91
CA ILE A 226 18.49 -19.26 10.66
C ILE A 226 19.39 -19.78 9.55
N THR A 227 18.82 -20.53 8.61
CA THR A 227 19.54 -20.96 7.41
C THR A 227 19.60 -19.82 6.38
N SER A 228 20.57 -19.88 5.46
CA SER A 228 20.63 -18.90 4.36
C SER A 228 19.37 -18.91 3.50
N ALA A 229 18.77 -20.08 3.30
CA ALA A 229 17.50 -20.23 2.59
C ALA A 229 16.35 -19.54 3.34
N ASP A 230 16.22 -19.79 4.64
CA ASP A 230 15.19 -19.14 5.47
C ASP A 230 15.36 -17.62 5.51
N TYR A 231 16.60 -17.13 5.53
CA TYR A 231 16.89 -15.70 5.49
C TYR A 231 16.46 -15.08 4.16
N VAL A 232 16.77 -15.74 3.04
CA VAL A 232 16.43 -15.26 1.69
C VAL A 232 14.91 -15.29 1.48
N GLU A 233 14.24 -16.40 1.81
CA GLU A 233 12.79 -16.52 1.74
C GLU A 233 12.10 -15.52 2.66
N GLY A 234 12.61 -15.39 3.90
CA GLY A 234 12.10 -14.43 4.89
C GLY A 234 12.19 -12.98 4.43
N SER A 235 13.34 -12.61 3.86
CA SER A 235 13.58 -11.25 3.35
C SER A 235 12.78 -10.96 2.08
N ALA A 236 12.63 -11.95 1.18
CA ALA A 236 11.81 -11.80 -0.02
C ALA A 236 10.31 -11.67 0.32
N THR A 237 9.84 -12.42 1.32
CA THR A 237 8.47 -12.33 1.83
C THR A 237 8.23 -11.00 2.54
N LEU A 238 9.18 -10.54 3.36
CA LEU A 238 9.11 -9.23 4.02
C LEU A 238 9.03 -8.09 3.00
N ALA A 239 9.90 -8.10 1.99
CA ALA A 239 9.91 -7.09 0.94
C ALA A 239 8.61 -7.12 0.13
N SER A 240 8.09 -8.31 -0.16
CA SER A 240 6.78 -8.50 -0.81
C SER A 240 5.65 -7.89 0.02
N SER A 241 5.58 -8.23 1.31
CA SER A 241 4.57 -7.73 2.24
C SER A 241 4.63 -6.20 2.36
N MET A 242 5.83 -5.63 2.53
CA MET A 242 6.03 -4.17 2.54
C MET A 242 5.62 -3.52 1.21
N TYR A 243 5.92 -4.15 0.08
CA TYR A 243 5.59 -3.63 -1.25
C TYR A 243 4.08 -3.58 -1.51
N TYR A 244 3.36 -4.67 -1.28
CA TYR A 244 1.90 -4.70 -1.46
C TYR A 244 1.19 -3.76 -0.48
N GLN A 245 1.67 -3.68 0.78
CA GLN A 245 1.17 -2.70 1.73
C GLN A 245 1.44 -1.25 1.30
N ALA A 246 2.64 -0.96 0.80
CA ALA A 246 3.00 0.39 0.36
C ALA A 246 2.15 0.80 -0.84
N ILE A 247 1.99 -0.06 -1.86
CA ILE A 247 1.09 0.24 -2.99
C ILE A 247 -0.31 0.56 -2.50
N GLY A 248 -0.78 -0.10 -1.44
CA GLY A 248 -2.07 0.18 -0.83
C GLY A 248 -3.25 -0.29 -1.68
N VAL A 249 -3.00 -1.17 -2.66
CA VAL A 249 -4.02 -1.80 -3.48
C VAL A 249 -4.24 -3.22 -2.95
N PRO A 250 -5.51 -3.63 -2.70
CA PRO A 250 -5.82 -4.97 -2.22
C PRO A 250 -5.30 -6.08 -3.12
N THR A 251 -4.78 -7.15 -2.53
CA THR A 251 -4.33 -8.34 -3.27
C THR A 251 -5.47 -9.24 -3.71
N GLY A 252 -6.69 -9.01 -3.22
CA GLY A 252 -7.89 -9.71 -3.64
C GLY A 252 -9.17 -9.01 -3.17
N SER A 253 -10.32 -9.63 -3.46
CA SER A 253 -11.63 -9.05 -3.13
C SER A 253 -11.91 -8.96 -1.63
N HIS A 254 -11.13 -9.63 -0.78
CA HIS A 254 -11.18 -9.47 0.67
C HIS A 254 -10.90 -8.03 1.10
N GLY A 255 -10.15 -7.24 0.31
CA GLY A 255 -9.83 -5.86 0.65
C GLY A 255 -11.06 -4.98 0.83
N ALA A 256 -12.15 -5.23 0.12
CA ALA A 256 -13.36 -4.43 0.20
C ALA A 256 -14.02 -4.51 1.59
N PHE A 257 -13.84 -5.64 2.30
CA PHE A 257 -14.35 -5.82 3.67
C PHE A 257 -13.62 -4.94 4.68
N ARG A 258 -12.37 -4.57 4.40
CA ARG A 258 -11.54 -3.77 5.31
C ARG A 258 -12.07 -2.36 5.47
N ASP A 259 -12.65 -1.79 4.41
CA ASP A 259 -13.30 -0.46 4.45
C ASP A 259 -14.46 -0.42 5.46
N TYR A 260 -15.06 -1.58 5.77
CA TYR A 260 -16.12 -1.77 6.76
C TYR A 260 -15.64 -2.39 8.08
N GLN A 261 -14.33 -2.43 8.32
CA GLN A 261 -13.70 -3.02 9.52
C GLN A 261 -14.06 -4.50 9.74
N VAL A 262 -14.28 -5.25 8.66
CA VAL A 262 -14.52 -6.70 8.71
C VAL A 262 -13.23 -7.44 8.42
N ASP A 263 -12.88 -8.40 9.28
CA ASP A 263 -11.71 -9.25 9.08
C ASP A 263 -11.94 -10.25 7.95
N ALA A 264 -11.13 -10.14 6.89
CA ALA A 264 -11.32 -10.91 5.69
C ALA A 264 -9.98 -11.39 5.11
N VAL A 265 -10.01 -12.57 4.49
CA VAL A 265 -8.82 -13.17 3.85
C VAL A 265 -9.23 -13.90 2.57
N THR A 266 -8.39 -13.83 1.54
CA THR A 266 -8.56 -14.64 0.33
C THR A 266 -7.70 -15.90 0.39
N LEU A 267 -8.35 -17.04 0.19
CA LEU A 267 -7.79 -18.38 0.23
C LEU A 267 -7.78 -18.95 -1.18
N GLU A 268 -6.60 -19.11 -1.75
CA GLU A 268 -6.42 -19.75 -3.05
C GLU A 268 -5.85 -21.17 -2.87
N LEU A 269 -6.70 -22.16 -3.11
CA LEU A 269 -6.34 -23.57 -3.11
C LEU A 269 -5.79 -23.95 -4.49
N SER A 270 -4.56 -24.45 -4.54
CA SER A 270 -3.95 -24.95 -5.77
C SER A 270 -3.49 -26.39 -5.62
N PRO A 271 -3.98 -27.32 -6.46
CA PRO A 271 -3.56 -28.71 -6.43
C PRO A 271 -2.17 -28.89 -7.07
N TRP A 272 -1.50 -29.98 -6.71
CA TRP A 272 -0.25 -30.39 -7.38
C TRP A 272 -0.48 -31.16 -8.70
N PHE A 273 -1.71 -31.61 -8.94
CA PHE A 273 -2.15 -32.36 -10.11
C PHE A 273 -3.08 -31.52 -10.99
N SER A 274 -3.32 -31.96 -12.23
CA SER A 274 -4.23 -31.24 -13.13
C SER A 274 -5.69 -31.40 -12.70
N LEU A 275 -6.46 -30.32 -12.71
CA LEU A 275 -7.86 -30.31 -12.27
C LEU A 275 -8.76 -31.24 -13.10
N LYS A 276 -8.30 -31.73 -14.25
CA LYS A 276 -9.02 -32.71 -15.09
C LYS A 276 -9.08 -34.12 -14.50
N ASN A 277 -8.24 -34.45 -13.51
CA ASN A 277 -8.26 -35.77 -12.87
C ASN A 277 -9.33 -35.81 -11.77
N GLU A 278 -10.52 -36.32 -12.09
CA GLU A 278 -11.72 -36.32 -11.22
C GLU A 278 -11.49 -36.96 -9.84
N ASN A 279 -10.78 -38.09 -9.77
CA ASN A 279 -10.53 -38.79 -8.51
C ASN A 279 -9.64 -37.97 -7.56
N SER A 280 -8.56 -37.39 -8.09
CA SER A 280 -7.68 -36.53 -7.29
C SER A 280 -8.36 -35.19 -6.96
N GLN A 281 -9.16 -34.67 -7.89
CA GLN A 281 -9.92 -33.43 -7.74
C GLN A 281 -10.90 -33.53 -6.57
N SER A 282 -11.72 -34.57 -6.49
CA SER A 282 -12.67 -34.75 -5.39
C SER A 282 -11.98 -34.85 -4.02
N ALA A 283 -10.89 -35.61 -3.91
CA ALA A 283 -10.11 -35.72 -2.67
C ALA A 283 -9.44 -34.39 -2.26
N PHE A 284 -9.03 -33.56 -3.22
CA PHE A 284 -8.50 -32.23 -2.97
C PHE A 284 -9.58 -31.25 -2.50
N LEU A 285 -10.73 -31.22 -3.17
CA LEU A 285 -11.86 -30.37 -2.78
C LEU A 285 -12.40 -30.74 -1.40
N LEU A 286 -12.42 -32.04 -1.05
CA LEU A 286 -12.79 -32.49 0.29
C LEU A 286 -11.84 -31.94 1.37
N ARG A 287 -10.52 -31.92 1.10
CA ARG A 287 -9.52 -31.31 2.00
C ARG A 287 -9.72 -29.80 2.12
N GLY A 288 -10.00 -29.12 1.00
CA GLY A 288 -10.38 -27.70 0.99
C GLY A 288 -11.64 -27.43 1.81
N GLY A 289 -12.69 -28.24 1.65
CA GLY A 289 -13.94 -28.13 2.39
C GLY A 289 -13.76 -28.32 3.89
N ARG A 290 -12.98 -29.32 4.31
CA ARG A 290 -12.63 -29.54 5.72
C ARG A 290 -11.81 -28.39 6.32
N LEU A 291 -10.91 -27.78 5.54
CA LEU A 291 -10.20 -26.58 5.98
C LEU A 291 -11.19 -25.44 6.26
N ILE A 292 -12.04 -25.13 5.28
CA ILE A 292 -12.98 -24.00 5.36
C ILE A 292 -14.02 -24.23 6.47
N GLU A 293 -14.58 -25.43 6.59
CA GLU A 293 -15.45 -25.82 7.70
C GLU A 293 -14.75 -25.64 9.05
N GLY A 294 -13.48 -26.03 9.15
CA GLY A 294 -12.65 -25.83 10.34
C GLY A 294 -12.51 -24.35 10.72
N VAL A 295 -12.21 -23.49 9.74
CA VAL A 295 -12.09 -22.03 9.96
C VAL A 295 -13.44 -21.44 10.37
N ILE A 296 -14.53 -21.81 9.69
CA ILE A 296 -15.89 -21.35 10.03
C ILE A 296 -16.25 -21.78 11.44
N ARG A 297 -15.96 -23.03 11.85
CA ARG A 297 -16.18 -23.49 13.23
C ARG A 297 -15.40 -22.65 14.24
N SER A 298 -14.13 -22.35 13.94
CA SER A 298 -13.29 -21.50 14.81
C SER A 298 -13.90 -20.12 14.98
N VAL A 299 -14.31 -19.45 13.90
CA VAL A 299 -14.91 -18.11 13.94
C VAL A 299 -16.33 -18.12 14.55
N ASN A 300 -17.12 -19.15 14.26
CA ASN A 300 -18.47 -19.32 14.78
C ASN A 300 -18.49 -19.38 16.30
N ASN A 301 -17.48 -20.00 16.91
CA ASN A 301 -17.38 -20.17 18.36
C ASN A 301 -16.78 -18.97 19.10
N LEU A 302 -16.32 -17.93 18.39
CA LEU A 302 -15.84 -16.70 19.02
C LEU A 302 -17.01 -15.93 19.64
N LEU A 303 -16.91 -15.57 20.92
CA LEU A 303 -17.92 -14.74 21.59
C LEU A 303 -17.70 -13.25 21.33
N GLU A 304 -16.46 -12.86 21.09
CA GLU A 304 -16.05 -11.49 20.80
C GLU A 304 -15.31 -11.45 19.46
N LYS A 305 -15.27 -10.29 18.80
CA LYS A 305 -14.42 -10.14 17.62
C LYS A 305 -12.95 -10.25 18.02
N PHE A 306 -12.06 -10.43 17.05
CA PHE A 306 -10.64 -10.49 17.35
C PHE A 306 -10.13 -9.13 17.85
N HIS A 307 -9.83 -9.04 19.16
CA HIS A 307 -9.47 -7.76 19.81
C HIS A 307 -8.08 -7.70 20.43
N GLN A 308 -7.35 -8.83 20.56
CA GLN A 308 -6.04 -8.87 21.23
C GLN A 308 -4.84 -8.92 20.26
N SER A 309 -5.07 -9.20 18.97
CA SER A 309 -4.00 -9.38 17.98
C SER A 309 -3.73 -8.14 17.13
N PHE A 310 -2.50 -8.06 16.61
CA PHE A 310 -1.98 -6.92 15.88
C PHE A 310 -2.67 -6.74 14.50
N PHE A 311 -3.03 -5.50 14.17
CA PHE A 311 -3.52 -5.09 12.83
C PHE A 311 -2.42 -4.50 11.94
N LEU A 312 -1.24 -4.27 12.51
CA LEU A 312 -0.07 -3.68 11.86
C LEU A 312 1.10 -4.65 12.03
N TYR A 313 1.38 -5.41 10.98
CA TYR A 313 2.46 -6.39 10.95
C TYR A 313 2.96 -6.62 9.53
N PHE A 314 4.18 -7.14 9.44
CA PHE A 314 4.74 -7.67 8.20
C PHE A 314 4.87 -9.18 8.28
N LEU A 315 4.51 -9.86 7.20
CA LEU A 315 4.72 -11.29 7.09
C LEU A 315 6.16 -11.56 6.60
N THR A 316 6.87 -12.44 7.31
CA THR A 316 8.20 -12.93 6.91
C THR A 316 8.12 -14.39 6.49
N ALA A 317 7.13 -15.14 6.98
CA ALA A 317 6.81 -16.49 6.54
C ALA A 317 5.33 -16.77 6.87
N PRO A 318 4.74 -17.87 6.36
CA PRO A 318 3.36 -18.27 6.70
C PRO A 318 3.05 -18.35 8.20
N ASN A 319 4.08 -18.57 9.02
CA ASN A 319 4.00 -18.72 10.46
C ASN A 319 4.85 -17.69 11.25
N LYS A 320 5.42 -16.68 10.57
CA LYS A 320 6.31 -15.68 11.20
C LYS A 320 5.94 -14.27 10.76
N PHE A 321 5.86 -13.37 11.72
CA PHE A 321 5.55 -11.97 11.49
C PHE A 321 6.48 -11.04 12.28
N VAL A 322 6.58 -9.80 11.84
CA VAL A 322 7.23 -8.70 12.56
C VAL A 322 6.13 -7.74 13.01
N SER A 323 6.01 -7.54 14.32
CA SER A 323 5.03 -6.63 14.89
C SER A 323 5.46 -5.16 14.75
N VAL A 324 4.46 -4.27 14.83
CA VAL A 324 4.67 -2.82 14.83
C VAL A 324 5.72 -2.34 15.82
N GLY A 325 5.77 -2.90 17.04
CA GLY A 325 6.74 -2.50 18.06
C GLY A 325 8.20 -2.69 17.63
N VAL A 326 8.49 -3.68 16.77
CA VAL A 326 9.87 -3.98 16.35
C VAL A 326 10.27 -3.11 15.17
N TYR A 327 9.45 -3.04 14.12
CA TYR A 327 9.82 -2.31 12.92
C TYR A 327 9.77 -0.78 13.11
N MET A 328 8.95 -0.27 14.05
CA MET A 328 8.87 1.18 14.34
C MET A 328 10.20 1.73 14.84
N ILE A 329 10.99 0.91 15.55
CA ILE A 329 12.33 1.29 16.03
C ILE A 329 13.26 1.54 14.84
N ALA A 330 13.23 0.68 13.82
CA ALA A 330 14.04 0.84 12.63
C ALA A 330 13.66 2.12 11.86
N PHE A 331 12.36 2.43 11.75
CA PHE A 331 11.90 3.69 11.17
C PHE A 331 12.36 4.91 11.97
N ALA A 332 12.17 4.87 13.29
CA ALA A 332 12.57 5.96 14.18
C ALA A 332 14.07 6.26 14.06
N LEU A 333 14.92 5.23 14.04
CA LEU A 333 16.36 5.37 13.83
C LEU A 333 16.70 5.95 12.46
N LEU A 334 15.93 5.60 11.41
CA LEU A 334 16.12 6.12 10.07
C LEU A 334 15.78 7.62 9.98
N ILE A 335 14.73 8.09 10.64
CA ILE A 335 14.30 9.50 10.60
C ILE A 335 14.93 10.39 11.67
N ALA A 336 15.46 9.82 12.77
CA ALA A 336 16.04 10.56 13.90
C ALA A 336 17.11 11.60 13.52
N PRO A 337 17.99 11.39 12.51
CA PRO A 337 18.96 12.39 12.11
C PRO A 337 18.33 13.68 11.55
N LEU A 338 17.11 13.62 11.00
CA LEU A 338 16.45 14.78 10.38
C LEU A 338 16.25 15.94 11.37
N PRO A 339 15.52 15.80 12.50
CA PRO A 339 15.33 16.92 13.43
C PRO A 339 16.64 17.42 14.03
N ILE A 340 17.61 16.53 14.28
CA ILE A 340 18.94 16.90 14.82
C ILE A 340 19.67 17.83 13.84
N VAL A 341 19.72 17.46 12.56
CA VAL A 341 20.38 18.26 11.51
C VAL A 341 19.60 19.52 11.18
N ALA A 342 18.26 19.52 11.32
CA ALA A 342 17.44 20.70 11.11
C ALA A 342 17.74 21.82 12.14
N VAL A 343 18.07 21.47 13.38
CA VAL A 343 18.36 22.47 14.44
C VAL A 343 19.80 22.99 14.38
N ALA A 344 20.74 22.20 13.84
CA ALA A 344 22.17 22.55 13.84
C ALA A 344 22.53 23.94 13.28
N PRO A 345 21.92 24.44 12.18
CA PRO A 345 22.22 25.78 11.64
C PRO A 345 21.80 26.93 12.57
N PHE A 346 20.84 26.70 13.48
CA PHE A 346 20.34 27.70 14.42
C PHE A 346 21.21 27.81 15.68
N SER A 347 21.91 26.74 16.06
CA SER A 347 22.77 26.73 17.25
C SER A 347 24.10 27.49 17.04
N GLY A 348 24.62 27.53 15.81
CA GLY A 348 25.96 28.06 15.49
C GLY A 348 26.13 29.59 15.54
N LYS A 349 25.05 30.38 15.72
CA LYS A 349 25.13 31.85 15.79
C LYS A 349 25.23 32.42 17.22
N ASN A 350 25.19 31.57 18.26
CA ASN A 350 25.39 31.98 19.65
C ASN A 350 26.88 32.01 20.10
N LYS A 351 27.82 32.28 19.19
CA LYS A 351 29.18 32.64 19.60
C LYS A 351 29.12 34.05 20.19
N ILE A 352 28.99 34.12 21.52
CA ILE A 352 29.33 35.30 22.33
C ILE A 352 30.73 35.75 21.86
N ARG A 353 30.79 36.83 21.08
CA ARG A 353 32.05 37.50 20.76
C ARG A 353 32.50 38.20 22.05
N LEU A 354 33.22 37.48 22.90
CA LEU A 354 34.00 38.11 23.97
C LEU A 354 35.23 38.74 23.31
N SER A 355 35.05 39.91 22.70
CA SER A 355 36.16 40.75 22.25
C SER A 355 36.92 41.22 23.50
N THR A 356 38.00 40.52 23.82
CA THR A 356 38.99 40.99 24.78
C THR A 356 39.89 41.95 24.03
N ASP A 357 39.50 43.22 23.96
CA ASP A 357 40.40 44.27 23.51
C ASP A 357 40.93 45.02 24.73
N LYS A 358 42.22 44.83 25.01
CA LYS A 358 42.95 45.60 26.02
C LYS A 358 43.48 46.87 25.33
N GLY A 359 42.95 48.05 25.67
CA GLY A 359 43.57 49.31 25.26
C GLY A 359 42.81 50.61 25.57
N ASN A 360 43.04 51.15 26.79
CA ASN A 360 43.15 52.57 27.17
C ASN A 360 42.04 53.64 26.93
N GLN A 361 41.52 54.16 28.09
CA GLN A 361 41.09 55.55 28.44
C GLN A 361 39.78 56.09 27.81
N ARG A 362 38.80 56.77 28.45
CA ARG A 362 38.59 57.60 29.67
C ARG A 362 37.12 57.42 30.20
N PRO A 363 36.75 57.87 31.43
CA PRO A 363 35.40 57.72 31.96
C PRO A 363 34.49 58.89 31.57
N GLY A 364 33.28 58.61 31.07
CA GLY A 364 32.27 59.64 30.78
C GLY A 364 30.90 59.05 30.44
N ASN A 365 30.01 59.12 31.44
CA ASN A 365 28.54 59.19 31.39
C ASN A 365 27.71 57.99 30.88
N THR A 366 27.00 57.40 31.85
CA THR A 366 25.62 56.86 31.82
C THR A 366 24.92 56.71 30.46
N CYS A 367 24.55 55.48 30.11
CA CYS A 367 23.15 55.05 29.96
C CYS A 367 23.10 53.54 29.59
N THR A 368 22.33 52.79 30.38
CA THR A 368 21.69 51.50 30.06
C THR A 368 22.39 50.60 29.04
N ASP A 369 23.10 49.57 29.54
CA ASP A 369 23.31 48.33 28.79
C ASP A 369 21.93 47.68 28.57
N GLU A 370 21.24 48.06 27.50
CA GLU A 370 20.19 47.22 26.96
C GLU A 370 20.86 45.93 26.47
N ILE A 371 20.57 44.85 27.17
CA ILE A 371 20.75 43.50 26.64
C ILE A 371 19.80 43.40 25.45
N GLU A 372 20.26 43.85 24.29
CA GLU A 372 19.57 43.67 23.03
C GLU A 372 19.64 42.17 22.69
N ILE A 373 18.70 41.42 23.25
CA ILE A 373 18.36 40.08 22.77
C ILE A 373 17.83 40.31 21.35
N THR A 374 18.74 40.35 20.39
CA THR A 374 18.42 40.35 18.97
C THR A 374 17.74 39.02 18.66
N ILE A 375 16.43 38.97 18.87
CA ILE A 375 15.55 37.89 18.45
C ILE A 375 15.86 37.66 16.96
N GLY A 376 16.37 36.47 16.69
CA GLY A 376 17.11 36.13 15.48
C GLY A 376 16.45 36.62 14.20
N SER A 377 17.26 37.27 13.37
CA SER A 377 17.01 37.65 11.98
C SER A 377 15.88 36.87 11.29
N TRP A 378 14.87 37.59 10.77
CA TRP A 378 13.71 37.10 10.00
C TRP A 378 14.08 36.37 8.69
N LYS A 379 15.35 36.01 8.49
CA LYS A 379 15.87 35.22 7.37
C LYS A 379 15.27 33.82 7.28
N TRP A 380 14.92 33.19 8.40
CA TRP A 380 14.26 31.89 8.39
C TRP A 380 12.86 31.97 7.73
N LEU A 381 12.18 33.12 7.84
CA LEU A 381 10.87 33.35 7.24
C LEU A 381 10.93 33.34 5.70
N HIS A 382 12.06 33.79 5.13
CA HIS A 382 12.29 33.71 3.68
C HIS A 382 12.46 32.26 3.22
N ALA A 383 13.28 31.48 3.93
CA ALA A 383 13.41 30.05 3.68
C ALA A 383 12.07 29.30 3.86
N ALA A 384 11.28 29.65 4.88
CA ALA A 384 9.94 29.11 5.10
C ALA A 384 8.99 29.45 3.96
N LYS A 385 9.04 30.69 3.46
CA LYS A 385 8.25 31.13 2.30
C LYS A 385 8.56 30.28 1.05
N VAL A 386 9.84 29.98 0.77
CA VAL A 386 10.23 29.13 -0.37
C VAL A 386 9.70 27.70 -0.20
N VAL A 387 9.83 27.12 1.00
CA VAL A 387 9.28 25.79 1.29
C VAL A 387 7.76 25.78 1.12
N PHE A 388 7.06 26.81 1.61
CA PHE A 388 5.62 26.96 1.45
C PHE A 388 5.21 27.06 -0.03
N MET A 389 5.91 27.86 -0.85
CA MET A 389 5.66 27.95 -2.30
C MET A 389 5.73 26.57 -2.98
N ILE A 390 6.74 25.78 -2.64
CA ILE A 390 6.96 24.47 -3.26
C ILE A 390 5.89 23.48 -2.81
N HIS A 391 5.44 23.53 -1.55
CA HIS A 391 4.33 22.69 -1.10
C HIS A 391 2.99 23.13 -1.73
N LEU A 392 2.76 24.43 -1.94
CA LEU A 392 1.59 24.92 -2.68
C LEU A 392 1.60 24.41 -4.13
N TRP A 393 2.75 24.49 -4.80
CA TRP A 393 2.93 23.92 -6.13
C TRP A 393 2.67 22.42 -6.15
N ALA A 394 3.18 21.68 -5.17
CA ALA A 394 2.97 20.24 -5.05
C ALA A 394 1.48 19.86 -4.92
N VAL A 395 0.68 20.66 -4.20
CA VAL A 395 -0.78 20.49 -4.12
C VAL A 395 -1.44 20.71 -5.49
N ILE A 396 -1.01 21.70 -6.27
CA ILE A 396 -1.51 21.91 -7.64
C ILE A 396 -1.19 20.67 -8.49
N VAL A 397 0.05 20.18 -8.43
CA VAL A 397 0.51 19.03 -9.21
C VAL A 397 -0.24 17.74 -8.84
N LEU A 398 -0.58 17.54 -7.56
CA LEU A 398 -1.41 16.43 -7.07
C LEU A 398 -2.79 16.39 -7.73
N LEU A 399 -3.37 17.53 -8.07
CA LEU A 399 -4.71 17.63 -8.64
C LEU A 399 -4.72 17.47 -10.18
N LEU A 400 -3.57 17.62 -10.84
CA LEU A 400 -3.49 17.58 -12.31
C LEU A 400 -3.93 16.25 -12.94
N PRO A 401 -3.59 15.06 -12.40
CA PRO A 401 -4.00 13.79 -13.00
C PRO A 401 -5.52 13.66 -13.17
N TYR A 402 -6.31 14.12 -12.21
CA TYR A 402 -7.76 14.13 -12.32
C TYR A 402 -8.27 14.86 -13.58
N PHE A 403 -7.71 16.03 -13.89
CA PHE A 403 -8.14 16.82 -15.05
C PHE A 403 -7.63 16.24 -16.37
N ILE A 404 -6.42 15.68 -16.38
CA ILE A 404 -5.81 15.13 -17.60
C ILE A 404 -6.47 13.80 -17.97
N SER A 405 -6.80 12.95 -16.99
CA SER A 405 -7.48 11.66 -17.21
C SER A 405 -8.91 11.81 -17.75
N GLN A 406 -9.53 13.00 -17.64
CA GLN A 406 -10.84 13.27 -18.24
C GLN A 406 -10.79 13.49 -19.76
N ILE A 407 -9.61 13.73 -20.33
CA ILE A 407 -9.48 14.02 -21.76
C ILE A 407 -9.46 12.68 -22.52
N PRO A 408 -10.49 12.39 -23.34
CA PRO A 408 -10.58 11.11 -24.02
C PRO A 408 -9.51 10.99 -25.13
N TYR A 409 -9.08 9.75 -25.41
CA TYR A 409 -8.18 9.37 -26.51
C TYR A 409 -6.71 9.88 -26.44
N ILE A 410 -6.23 10.27 -25.26
CA ILE A 410 -4.82 10.64 -25.07
C ILE A 410 -3.98 9.40 -24.71
N SER A 411 -2.81 9.25 -25.35
CA SER A 411 -1.86 8.19 -24.99
C SER A 411 -1.18 8.47 -23.63
N PRO A 412 -0.79 7.45 -22.84
CA PRO A 412 -0.11 7.67 -21.56
C PRO A 412 1.17 8.52 -21.66
N THR A 413 1.88 8.40 -22.79
CA THR A 413 3.10 9.20 -23.04
C THR A 413 2.79 10.69 -23.21
N THR A 414 1.74 11.01 -23.97
CA THR A 414 1.28 12.38 -24.17
C THR A 414 0.71 12.96 -22.87
N SER A 415 -0.03 12.18 -22.08
CA SER A 415 -0.52 12.61 -20.77
C SER A 415 0.62 12.97 -19.82
N MET A 416 1.69 12.16 -19.79
CA MET A 416 2.87 12.50 -19.00
C MET A 416 3.54 13.80 -19.47
N LEU A 417 3.73 13.99 -20.79
CA LEU A 417 4.35 15.21 -21.31
C LEU A 417 3.52 16.46 -21.00
N VAL A 418 2.19 16.37 -21.14
CA VAL A 418 1.26 17.44 -20.76
C VAL A 418 1.37 17.72 -19.27
N TRP A 419 1.36 16.68 -18.43
CA TRP A 419 1.49 16.83 -16.99
C TRP A 419 2.81 17.50 -16.58
N VAL A 420 3.94 17.09 -17.17
CA VAL A 420 5.25 17.73 -16.91
C VAL A 420 5.23 19.20 -17.36
N ALA A 421 4.70 19.50 -18.55
CA ALA A 421 4.63 20.87 -19.07
C ALA A 421 3.77 21.77 -18.17
N VAL A 422 2.60 21.27 -17.73
CA VAL A 422 1.70 22.00 -16.82
C VAL A 422 2.29 22.12 -15.41
N ALA A 423 2.99 21.11 -14.92
CA ALA A 423 3.67 21.18 -13.63
C ALA A 423 4.78 22.25 -13.63
N ILE A 424 5.57 22.33 -14.71
CA ILE A 424 6.63 23.36 -14.85
C ILE A 424 6.02 24.75 -15.00
N SER A 425 4.98 24.92 -15.82
CA SER A 425 4.32 26.22 -15.98
C SER A 425 3.65 26.67 -14.67
N ALA A 426 3.03 25.77 -13.93
CA ALA A 426 2.48 26.05 -12.60
C ALA A 426 3.57 26.52 -11.62
N LEU A 427 4.75 25.90 -11.63
CA LEU A 427 5.87 26.32 -10.79
C LEU A 427 6.33 27.75 -11.12
N LEU A 428 6.46 28.06 -12.41
CA LEU A 428 6.81 29.40 -12.89
C LEU A 428 5.77 30.44 -12.48
N ILE A 429 4.47 30.12 -12.58
CA ILE A 429 3.38 30.99 -12.15
C ILE A 429 3.46 31.26 -10.63
N VAL A 430 3.71 30.22 -9.82
CA VAL A 430 3.89 30.39 -8.37
C VAL A 430 5.06 31.33 -8.06
N TYR A 431 6.18 31.25 -8.79
CA TYR A 431 7.29 32.19 -8.63
C TYR A 431 6.99 33.60 -9.11
N LEU A 432 6.21 33.76 -10.18
CA LEU A 432 5.78 35.08 -10.65
C LEU A 432 4.91 35.79 -9.61
N ILE A 433 3.99 35.06 -8.98
CA ILE A 433 3.06 35.61 -7.98
C ILE A 433 3.77 35.89 -6.66
N LEU A 434 4.57 34.93 -6.18
CA LEU A 434 5.07 34.94 -4.80
C LEU A 434 6.54 35.39 -4.69
N GLY A 435 7.22 35.56 -5.83
CA GLY A 435 8.59 36.07 -5.96
C GLY A 435 9.65 34.99 -6.20
N SER A 436 10.85 35.43 -6.60
CA SER A 436 12.00 34.53 -6.86
C SER A 436 12.35 33.67 -5.64
N PRO A 437 12.64 32.36 -5.81
CA PRO A 437 13.12 31.50 -4.73
C PRO A 437 14.55 31.82 -4.30
N TYR A 438 15.32 32.50 -5.16
CA TYR A 438 16.67 32.99 -4.86
C TYR A 438 16.59 34.48 -4.54
N SER A 439 16.52 34.81 -3.26
CA SER A 439 16.77 36.17 -2.77
C SER A 439 18.19 36.26 -2.21
N SER A 440 18.80 37.44 -2.29
CA SER A 440 20.16 37.71 -1.81
C SER A 440 20.37 37.40 -0.32
N ASP A 441 19.29 37.31 0.46
CA ASP A 441 19.30 37.09 1.91
C ASP A 441 19.04 35.64 2.35
N CYS A 442 18.70 34.73 1.42
CA CYS A 442 18.39 33.35 1.75
C CYS A 442 19.68 32.52 1.90
N GLU A 443 20.06 32.17 3.13
CA GLU A 443 21.15 31.22 3.36
C GLU A 443 20.64 29.80 3.02
N TRP A 444 21.24 29.13 2.04
CA TRP A 444 20.88 27.74 1.66
C TRP A 444 20.84 26.75 2.84
N ALA A 445 21.60 27.01 3.91
CA ALA A 445 21.61 26.20 5.13
C ALA A 445 20.30 26.33 5.92
N LEU A 446 19.68 27.52 5.94
CA LEU A 446 18.35 27.75 6.51
C LEU A 446 17.24 27.12 5.64
N LEU A 447 17.38 27.19 4.31
CA LEU A 447 16.46 26.49 3.40
C LEU A 447 16.53 24.98 3.61
N LYS A 448 17.74 24.43 3.74
CA LYS A 448 17.97 23.03 4.04
C LYS A 448 17.36 22.61 5.38
N SER A 449 17.51 23.40 6.44
CA SER A 449 16.93 23.03 7.74
C SER A 449 15.41 22.98 7.72
N ILE A 450 14.75 23.95 7.08
CA ILE A 450 13.29 23.98 6.99
C ILE A 450 12.77 22.86 6.08
N MET A 451 13.47 22.57 4.96
CA MET A 451 13.18 21.39 4.14
C MET A 451 13.26 20.09 4.95
N ILE A 452 14.32 19.91 5.75
CA ILE A 452 14.50 18.71 6.58
C ILE A 452 13.39 18.61 7.64
N ALA A 453 13.00 19.73 8.26
CA ALA A 453 11.89 19.75 9.22
C ALA A 453 10.55 19.38 8.56
N ALA A 454 10.27 19.92 7.36
CA ALA A 454 9.08 19.56 6.59
C ALA A 454 9.09 18.07 6.19
N ALA A 455 10.24 17.55 5.76
CA ALA A 455 10.40 16.14 5.42
C ALA A 455 10.17 15.22 6.63
N PHE A 456 10.67 15.60 7.82
CA PHE A 456 10.44 14.86 9.06
C PHE A 456 8.94 14.80 9.42
N ILE A 457 8.24 15.94 9.35
CA ILE A 457 6.79 16.01 9.61
C ILE A 457 6.03 15.17 8.57
N GLY A 458 6.38 15.32 7.30
CA GLY A 458 5.75 14.58 6.19
C GLY A 458 5.91 13.06 6.33
N LEU A 459 7.11 12.58 6.62
CA LEU A 459 7.38 11.15 6.86
C LEU A 459 6.69 10.66 8.14
N GLY A 460 6.66 11.48 9.20
CA GLY A 460 5.95 11.15 10.45
C GLY A 460 4.44 11.00 10.25
N LEU A 461 3.80 11.95 9.58
CA LEU A 461 2.37 11.86 9.23
C LEU A 461 2.10 10.67 8.32
N MET A 462 2.96 10.46 7.31
CA MET A 462 2.81 9.33 6.40
C MET A 462 2.92 7.98 7.12
N SER A 463 3.74 7.88 8.17
CA SER A 463 3.89 6.64 8.94
C SER A 463 2.61 6.23 9.68
N ILE A 464 1.74 7.19 9.99
CA ILE A 464 0.42 6.95 10.60
C ILE A 464 -0.58 6.49 9.54
N ILE A 465 -0.52 7.04 8.32
CA ILE A 465 -1.45 6.72 7.23
C ILE A 465 -1.09 5.38 6.58
N ASN A 466 0.15 5.23 6.12
CA ASN A 466 0.67 3.99 5.56
C ASN A 466 2.15 3.86 5.91
N PHE A 467 2.42 3.05 6.93
CA PHE A 467 3.76 2.85 7.47
C PHE A 467 4.74 2.31 6.41
N SER A 468 4.30 1.38 5.56
CA SER A 468 5.14 0.76 4.54
C SER A 468 5.64 1.77 3.52
N THR A 469 4.77 2.67 3.08
CA THR A 469 5.13 3.78 2.20
C THR A 469 6.11 4.73 2.88
N ALA A 470 5.87 5.09 4.14
CA ALA A 470 6.77 5.97 4.89
C ALA A 470 8.16 5.35 5.07
N GLN A 471 8.25 4.05 5.37
CA GLN A 471 9.49 3.31 5.54
C GLN A 471 10.29 3.24 4.23
N ILE A 472 9.66 2.81 3.13
CA ILE A 472 10.31 2.74 1.81
C ILE A 472 10.70 4.15 1.35
N GLY A 473 9.82 5.12 1.55
CA GLY A 473 10.06 6.52 1.22
C GLY A 473 11.20 7.15 2.00
N ALA A 474 11.32 6.85 3.29
CA ALA A 474 12.40 7.34 4.14
C ALA A 474 13.78 6.83 3.69
N LEU A 475 13.87 5.61 3.13
CA LEU A 475 15.12 5.09 2.57
C LEU A 475 15.66 5.94 1.40
N ILE A 476 14.78 6.68 0.71
CA ILE A 476 15.15 7.56 -0.41
C ILE A 476 15.26 9.02 0.04
N VAL A 477 14.25 9.53 0.75
CA VAL A 477 14.15 10.94 1.13
C VAL A 477 15.16 11.32 2.21
N VAL A 478 15.45 10.45 3.19
CA VAL A 478 16.40 10.77 4.27
C VAL A 478 17.81 11.02 3.72
N PRO A 479 18.43 10.11 2.93
CA PRO A 479 19.73 10.38 2.32
C PRO A 479 19.74 11.64 1.45
N MET A 480 18.68 11.86 0.66
CA MET A 480 18.53 13.05 -0.19
C MET A 480 18.57 14.34 0.64
N CYS A 481 17.75 14.44 1.68
CA CYS A 481 17.68 15.62 2.53
C CYS A 481 18.97 15.88 3.32
N LEU A 482 19.67 14.83 3.76
CA LEU A 482 20.89 14.97 4.56
C LEU A 482 22.12 15.30 3.69
N MET A 483 22.25 14.72 2.50
CA MET A 483 23.45 14.86 1.67
C MET A 483 23.49 16.14 0.84
N VAL A 484 22.35 16.79 0.59
CA VAL A 484 22.29 17.98 -0.29
C VAL A 484 23.24 19.10 0.13
N ARG A 485 24.02 19.61 -0.84
CA ARG A 485 24.91 20.78 -0.71
C ARG A 485 25.02 21.51 -2.06
N PRO A 486 25.25 22.83 -2.08
CA PRO A 486 25.42 23.58 -3.33
C PRO A 486 26.67 23.17 -4.11
N LEU A 487 26.59 23.03 -5.44
CA LEU A 487 27.74 22.61 -6.27
C LEU A 487 28.91 23.60 -6.21
N LYS A 488 28.63 24.91 -6.14
CA LYS A 488 29.64 25.97 -6.28
C LYS A 488 30.59 26.13 -5.07
N ARG A 489 30.26 25.52 -3.92
CA ARG A 489 30.99 25.73 -2.65
C ARG A 489 32.32 24.96 -2.54
N HIS A 490 32.56 23.96 -3.38
CA HIS A 490 33.64 22.99 -3.14
C HIS A 490 35.08 23.47 -3.39
N LYS A 491 35.33 24.78 -3.56
CA LYS A 491 36.66 25.30 -3.95
C LYS A 491 37.81 24.88 -3.01
N GLU A 492 37.53 24.59 -1.74
CA GLU A 492 38.54 24.27 -0.70
C GLU A 492 38.77 22.76 -0.45
N VAL A 493 38.01 21.87 -1.11
CA VAL A 493 38.13 20.41 -0.93
C VAL A 493 38.95 19.81 -2.07
N ALA A 494 39.77 18.78 -1.76
CA ALA A 494 40.51 17.98 -2.73
C ALA A 494 39.65 17.58 -3.94
N LEU A 495 40.22 17.64 -5.15
CA LEU A 495 39.52 17.45 -6.42
C LEU A 495 38.73 16.13 -6.48
N CYS A 496 39.32 15.03 -6.02
CA CYS A 496 38.70 13.70 -6.03
C CYS A 496 37.42 13.67 -5.16
N THR A 497 37.49 14.18 -3.93
CA THR A 497 36.34 14.24 -3.01
C THR A 497 35.26 15.17 -3.53
N ARG A 498 35.63 16.29 -4.17
CA ARG A 498 34.69 17.20 -4.84
C ARG A 498 33.93 16.51 -5.97
N VAL A 499 34.64 15.79 -6.84
CA VAL A 499 34.04 15.06 -7.96
C VAL A 499 33.12 13.94 -7.45
N MET A 500 33.55 13.17 -6.45
CA MET A 500 32.71 12.12 -5.85
C MET A 500 31.44 12.69 -5.20
N LEU A 501 31.53 13.81 -4.47
CA LEU A 501 30.37 14.45 -3.86
C LEU A 501 29.41 15.03 -4.91
N MET A 502 29.93 15.64 -5.98
CA MET A 502 29.12 16.11 -7.09
C MET A 502 28.42 14.95 -7.80
N ALA A 503 29.14 13.86 -8.09
CA ALA A 503 28.57 12.66 -8.69
C ALA A 503 27.49 12.05 -7.79
N CYS A 504 27.75 11.91 -6.48
CA CYS A 504 26.79 11.40 -5.52
C CYS A 504 25.52 12.26 -5.45
N ASN A 505 25.66 13.60 -5.39
CA ASN A 505 24.52 14.51 -5.39
C ASN A 505 23.73 14.45 -6.71
N LEU A 506 24.40 14.32 -7.85
CA LEU A 506 23.72 14.19 -9.14
C LEU A 506 22.96 12.85 -9.22
N VAL A 507 23.57 11.76 -8.76
CA VAL A 507 22.92 10.44 -8.70
C VAL A 507 21.70 10.49 -7.78
N LEU A 508 21.81 11.11 -6.60
CA LEU A 508 20.68 11.31 -5.69
C LEU A 508 19.60 12.23 -6.27
N ALA A 509 19.98 13.24 -7.07
CA ALA A 509 19.02 14.10 -7.77
C ALA A 509 18.19 13.30 -8.79
N VAL A 510 18.83 12.40 -9.54
CA VAL A 510 18.15 11.57 -10.53
C VAL A 510 17.32 10.50 -9.82
N MET A 511 17.91 9.73 -8.92
CA MET A 511 17.22 8.65 -8.18
C MET A 511 16.11 9.16 -7.26
N GLY A 512 16.25 10.37 -6.72
CA GLY A 512 15.25 11.00 -5.86
C GLY A 512 14.10 11.64 -6.63
N SER A 513 14.15 11.71 -7.96
CA SER A 513 12.98 12.17 -8.72
C SER A 513 11.94 11.05 -8.76
N PRO A 514 10.67 11.30 -8.36
CA PRO A 514 9.66 10.24 -8.32
C PRO A 514 9.49 9.49 -9.66
N PRO A 515 9.44 10.17 -10.82
CA PRO A 515 9.37 9.48 -12.11
C PRO A 515 10.59 8.61 -12.39
N ALA A 516 11.82 9.10 -12.20
CA ALA A 516 12.99 8.30 -12.52
C ALA A 516 13.19 7.16 -11.51
N ALA A 517 12.85 7.35 -10.23
CA ALA A 517 12.88 6.29 -9.22
C ALA A 517 12.05 5.08 -9.66
N LEU A 518 10.86 5.32 -10.23
CA LEU A 518 9.96 4.27 -10.70
C LEU A 518 10.44 3.63 -12.00
N LEU A 519 10.97 4.41 -12.94
CA LEU A 519 11.55 3.87 -14.17
C LEU A 519 12.77 2.99 -13.86
N ILE A 520 13.60 3.38 -12.89
CA ILE A 520 14.74 2.56 -12.41
C ILE A 520 14.21 1.30 -11.73
N LEU A 521 13.23 1.40 -10.84
CA LEU A 521 12.66 0.24 -10.15
C LEU A 521 12.07 -0.77 -11.15
N LYS A 522 11.28 -0.29 -12.12
CA LYS A 522 10.70 -1.12 -13.20
C LYS A 522 11.78 -1.71 -14.10
N GLY A 523 12.80 -0.93 -14.44
CA GLY A 523 13.94 -1.40 -15.23
C GLY A 523 14.75 -2.50 -14.53
N LEU A 524 14.90 -2.42 -13.21
CA LEU A 524 15.55 -3.45 -12.39
C LEU A 524 14.70 -4.71 -12.23
N SER A 525 13.37 -4.60 -12.20
CA SER A 525 12.48 -5.75 -12.02
C SER A 525 12.13 -6.48 -13.32
N GLU A 526 11.83 -5.75 -14.39
CA GLU A 526 11.31 -6.28 -15.66
C GLU A 526 12.28 -6.15 -16.84
N GLY A 527 13.42 -5.47 -16.61
CA GLY A 527 14.41 -5.15 -17.63
C GLY A 527 14.17 -3.79 -18.30
N PHE A 528 15.25 -3.05 -18.54
CA PHE A 528 15.21 -1.69 -19.11
C PHE A 528 14.60 -1.61 -20.52
N GLY A 529 14.54 -2.72 -21.27
CA GLY A 529 13.94 -2.75 -22.62
C GLY A 529 12.40 -2.63 -22.64
N ARG A 530 11.73 -2.82 -21.51
CA ARG A 530 10.26 -2.73 -21.38
C ARG A 530 9.78 -1.42 -20.74
N VAL A 531 10.70 -0.49 -20.49
CA VAL A 531 10.42 0.76 -19.81
C VAL A 531 10.00 1.82 -20.83
N GLY A 532 8.77 2.30 -20.72
CA GLY A 532 8.22 3.40 -21.51
C GLY A 532 8.14 4.69 -20.71
N ILE A 533 8.27 5.83 -21.38
CA ILE A 533 8.14 7.15 -20.73
C ILE A 533 6.78 7.26 -20.03
N GLY A 534 5.69 6.83 -20.68
CA GLY A 534 4.33 6.87 -20.12
C GLY A 534 4.06 5.95 -18.94
N ASP A 535 5.00 5.11 -18.52
CA ASP A 535 4.79 4.16 -17.41
C ASP A 535 4.54 4.87 -16.08
N PHE A 536 5.18 6.01 -15.85
CA PHE A 536 4.92 6.82 -14.65
C PHE A 536 3.46 7.29 -14.60
N TRP A 537 2.90 7.69 -15.74
CA TRP A 537 1.51 8.14 -15.83
C TRP A 537 0.55 7.01 -15.48
N VAL A 538 0.73 5.84 -16.09
CA VAL A 538 -0.10 4.66 -15.83
C VAL A 538 -0.06 4.30 -14.35
N TRP A 539 1.11 4.37 -13.73
CA TRP A 539 1.25 4.06 -12.31
C TRP A 539 0.62 5.14 -11.40
N ALA A 540 0.80 6.41 -11.71
CA ALA A 540 0.17 7.51 -10.96
C ALA A 540 -1.36 7.46 -11.06
N GLU A 541 -1.89 7.22 -12.25
CA GLU A 541 -3.33 7.02 -12.50
C GLU A 541 -3.86 5.79 -11.76
N PHE A 542 -3.14 4.67 -11.79
CA PHE A 542 -3.49 3.47 -11.03
C PHE A 542 -3.58 3.74 -9.52
N LEU A 543 -2.57 4.40 -8.94
CA LEU A 543 -2.60 4.75 -7.51
C LEU A 543 -3.72 5.72 -7.16
N TRP A 544 -4.04 6.65 -8.07
CA TRP A 544 -5.11 7.62 -7.88
C TRP A 544 -6.49 6.95 -7.92
N ILE A 545 -6.76 6.10 -8.92
CA ILE A 545 -8.03 5.35 -9.05
C ILE A 545 -8.30 4.52 -7.79
N TRP A 546 -7.26 3.94 -7.21
CA TRP A 546 -7.36 3.12 -6.00
C TRP A 546 -7.30 3.91 -4.68
N ASN A 547 -7.28 5.25 -4.72
CA ASN A 547 -7.14 6.12 -3.54
C ASN A 547 -5.98 5.68 -2.62
N SER A 548 -4.85 5.32 -3.24
CA SER A 548 -3.67 4.86 -2.51
C SER A 548 -3.01 6.01 -1.76
N ALA A 549 -2.66 5.77 -0.50
CA ALA A 549 -1.87 6.70 0.31
C ALA A 549 -0.49 6.98 -0.29
N THR A 550 0.06 6.06 -1.09
CA THR A 550 1.32 6.28 -1.82
C THR A 550 1.22 7.40 -2.84
N TYR A 551 0.04 7.61 -3.44
CA TYR A 551 -0.22 8.77 -4.29
C TYR A 551 0.02 10.08 -3.53
N LEU A 552 -0.54 10.20 -2.33
CA LEU A 552 -0.35 11.38 -1.46
C LEU A 552 1.12 11.55 -1.06
N TYR A 553 1.80 10.47 -0.66
CA TYR A 553 3.22 10.51 -0.30
C TYR A 553 4.08 11.06 -1.44
N LEU A 554 3.90 10.56 -2.66
CA LEU A 554 4.72 10.95 -3.81
C LEU A 554 4.61 12.43 -4.10
N PHE A 555 3.39 12.97 -4.12
CA PHE A 555 3.17 14.35 -4.52
C PHE A 555 3.29 15.33 -3.36
N LEU A 556 2.89 15.00 -2.13
CA LEU A 556 2.90 15.93 -1.00
C LEU A 556 4.17 15.87 -0.15
N VAL A 557 4.93 14.77 -0.21
CA VAL A 557 6.16 14.61 0.58
C VAL A 557 7.39 14.46 -0.32
N HIS A 558 7.41 13.47 -1.21
CA HIS A 558 8.61 13.14 -1.99
C HIS A 558 8.93 14.21 -3.04
N LEU A 559 7.97 14.59 -3.89
CA LEU A 559 8.14 15.59 -4.95
C LEU A 559 8.59 16.96 -4.43
N PRO A 560 7.97 17.57 -3.39
CA PRO A 560 8.43 18.85 -2.87
C PRO A 560 9.82 18.76 -2.23
N CYS A 561 10.14 17.65 -1.55
CA CYS A 561 11.49 17.43 -1.04
C CYS A 561 12.53 17.36 -2.18
N TRP A 562 12.18 16.70 -3.29
CA TRP A 562 13.04 16.65 -4.47
C TRP A 562 13.19 18.02 -5.15
N ALA A 563 12.11 18.78 -5.30
CA ALA A 563 12.19 20.13 -5.86
C ALA A 563 13.06 21.05 -4.99
N LEU A 564 12.88 21.02 -3.66
CA LEU A 564 13.73 21.73 -2.70
C LEU A 564 15.19 21.27 -2.75
N TYR A 565 15.42 19.97 -2.94
CA TYR A 565 16.76 19.43 -3.16
C TYR A 565 17.43 20.07 -4.37
N VAL A 566 16.73 20.16 -5.50
CA VAL A 566 17.23 20.80 -6.73
C VAL A 566 17.52 22.30 -6.49
N HIS A 567 16.68 23.00 -5.74
CA HIS A 567 16.94 24.42 -5.38
C HIS A 567 18.22 24.60 -4.57
N ILE A 568 18.45 23.76 -3.55
CA ILE A 568 19.65 23.84 -2.73
C ILE A 568 20.89 23.45 -3.54
N LEU A 569 20.74 22.47 -4.44
CA LEU A 569 21.81 21.99 -5.31
C LEU A 569 22.28 23.09 -6.30
N LEU A 570 21.33 23.81 -6.89
CA LEU A 570 21.54 24.90 -7.86
C LEU A 570 21.78 26.28 -7.22
N HIS A 571 21.80 26.37 -5.89
CA HIS A 571 21.98 27.63 -5.19
C HIS A 571 23.28 28.34 -5.64
N PRO A 572 23.21 29.65 -5.94
CA PRO A 572 24.34 30.40 -6.50
C PRO A 572 25.55 30.51 -5.59
#